data_AF-A0A1E4IWP8-F1
#
_entry.id   AF-A0A1E4IWP8-F1
#
_cell.length_a   1.000
_cell.length_b   1.000
_cell.length_c   1.000
_cell.angle_alpha   90.00
_cell.angle_beta   90.00
_cell.angle_gamma   90.00
#
_symmetry.space_group_name_H-M   'P 1'
#
loop_
_entity.id
_entity.type
_entity.pdbx_description
1 polymer ?
#
loop_
_entity_poly.entity_id
_entity_poly.type
_entity_poly.pdbx_seq_one_letter_code
_entity_poly.pdbx_strand_id
1 'polypeptide(L)'
;MSKLTGAQWDGIVPLIEILPIDPKKGTLAETLVPYITKIGGQMVKSIPEGTPIAIDIRYFMPTYAKQAQVLTSICKRLSTLTGRQIIPVITEAMVARPADLPDLAKAFEVFVLRIQTHGVTSDQVKDFVKVVVGAGIAKSRLHVLVDQFSIVGVNPPACAAAAQQYLDEALAAGCSSTTLAGGSFPLNLVGRKQGLHDIERVEWKAWKTLVAKPAYAKVLFSDYTVSNPAPAPDIDPTMMNPSVAIRYASDGFWRLFKAGGFKKGKQDQYKNLCILLKGDPVYSGAAFSFGDDCYDKASVGVLGNGNPTSWRRDAASHHLVFTSSAI
;
A
#
# COMPACT_ATOMS: atom_id res chain seq x y z
N MET A 1 9.44 -8.52 -4.85
CA MET A 1 10.02 -7.16 -4.84
C MET A 1 11.53 -7.17 -4.62
N SER A 2 12.15 -8.26 -4.16
CA SER A 2 13.61 -8.39 -3.95
C SER A 2 14.48 -8.38 -5.20
N LYS A 3 13.87 -8.24 -6.37
CA LYS A 3 14.55 -8.10 -7.65
C LYS A 3 14.63 -6.65 -8.12
N LEU A 4 14.01 -5.72 -7.40
CA LEU A 4 14.23 -4.29 -7.60
C LEU A 4 15.60 -3.90 -7.05
N THR A 5 16.29 -3.01 -7.76
CA THR A 5 17.60 -2.47 -7.36
C THR A 5 17.46 -1.51 -6.17
N GLY A 6 18.57 -1.16 -5.52
CA GLY A 6 18.57 -0.17 -4.44
C GLY A 6 18.04 1.20 -4.90
N ALA A 7 18.42 1.65 -6.09
CA ALA A 7 17.93 2.91 -6.67
C ALA A 7 16.41 2.89 -6.92
N GLN A 8 15.85 1.75 -7.32
CA GLN A 8 14.40 1.58 -7.51
C GLN A 8 13.61 1.51 -6.18
N TRP A 9 14.31 1.38 -5.06
CA TRP A 9 13.74 1.41 -3.71
C TRP A 9 13.96 2.75 -3.02
N ASP A 10 14.79 3.62 -3.59
CA ASP A 10 15.11 4.90 -2.98
C ASP A 10 13.85 5.78 -2.87
N GLY A 11 13.72 6.48 -1.75
CA GLY A 11 12.52 7.25 -1.43
C GLY A 11 11.23 6.45 -1.13
N ILE A 12 11.26 5.10 -1.13
CA ILE A 12 10.09 4.27 -0.83
C ILE A 12 10.13 3.73 0.60
N VAL A 13 9.07 3.98 1.36
CA VAL A 13 8.83 3.36 2.68
C VAL A 13 7.58 2.48 2.61
N PRO A 14 7.72 1.15 2.60
CA PRO A 14 6.58 0.24 2.69
C PRO A 14 5.79 0.44 3.98
N LEU A 15 4.47 0.60 3.85
CA LEU A 15 3.53 0.43 4.95
C LEU A 15 2.85 -0.93 4.79
N ILE A 16 3.02 -1.80 5.78
CA ILE A 16 2.46 -3.16 5.78
C ILE A 16 1.37 -3.24 6.84
N GLU A 17 0.16 -3.55 6.37
CA GLU A 17 -1.00 -3.84 7.22
C GLU A 17 -0.97 -5.31 7.66
N ILE A 18 -0.94 -5.54 8.97
CA ILE A 18 -1.05 -6.87 9.56
C ILE A 18 -2.52 -7.27 9.54
N LEU A 19 -2.82 -8.37 8.83
CA LEU A 19 -4.17 -8.89 8.67
C LEU A 19 -4.57 -9.76 9.88
N PRO A 20 -5.88 -9.94 10.13
CA PRO A 20 -6.36 -10.89 11.14
C PRO A 20 -5.80 -12.29 10.92
N ILE A 21 -5.52 -12.99 12.03
CA ILE A 21 -5.25 -14.42 11.99
C ILE A 21 -6.60 -15.14 11.91
N ASP A 22 -6.70 -16.08 10.98
CA ASP A 22 -7.87 -16.96 10.85
C ASP A 22 -8.06 -17.75 12.17
N PRO A 23 -9.18 -17.56 12.89
CA PRO A 23 -9.41 -18.20 14.18
C PRO A 23 -9.51 -19.72 14.07
N LYS A 24 -9.73 -20.27 12.87
CA LYS A 24 -9.73 -21.72 12.62
C LYS A 24 -8.34 -22.35 12.72
N LYS A 25 -7.27 -21.55 12.73
CA LYS A 25 -5.88 -22.03 12.74
C LYS A 25 -5.31 -22.28 14.14
N GLY A 26 -6.10 -22.06 15.19
CA GLY A 26 -5.69 -22.25 16.59
C GLY A 26 -5.90 -21.01 17.44
N THR A 27 -5.46 -21.06 18.70
CA THR A 27 -5.55 -19.89 19.58
C THR A 27 -4.62 -18.78 19.13
N LEU A 28 -4.91 -17.54 19.55
CA LEU A 28 -4.05 -16.39 19.26
C LEU A 28 -2.62 -16.60 19.77
N ALA A 29 -2.46 -17.16 20.97
CA ALA A 29 -1.15 -17.39 21.59
C ALA A 29 -0.31 -18.38 20.76
N GLU A 30 -0.93 -19.45 20.27
CA GLU A 30 -0.26 -20.47 19.43
C GLU A 30 0.09 -19.94 18.04
N THR A 31 -0.75 -19.09 17.47
CA THR A 31 -0.67 -18.70 16.05
C THR A 31 0.08 -17.41 15.80
N LEU A 32 0.13 -16.48 16.77
CA LEU A 32 0.71 -15.15 16.59
C LEU A 32 2.22 -15.21 16.28
N VAL A 33 2.98 -15.95 17.09
CA VAL A 33 4.44 -16.04 16.93
C VAL A 33 4.80 -16.67 15.57
N PRO A 34 4.25 -17.82 15.15
CA PRO A 34 4.46 -18.34 13.80
C PRO A 34 4.06 -17.35 12.69
N TYR A 35 2.91 -16.68 12.83
CA TYR A 35 2.40 -15.73 11.85
C TYR A 35 3.36 -14.54 11.63
N ILE A 36 3.78 -13.88 12.71
CA ILE A 36 4.74 -12.77 12.65
C ILE A 36 6.11 -13.23 12.16
N THR A 37 6.52 -14.47 12.48
CA THR A 37 7.78 -15.05 11.96
C THR A 37 7.74 -15.19 10.44
N LYS A 38 6.61 -15.70 9.92
CA LYS A 38 6.39 -15.84 8.49
C LYS A 38 6.42 -14.49 7.78
N ILE A 39 5.75 -13.47 8.34
CA ILE A 39 5.76 -12.11 7.81
C ILE A 39 7.19 -11.54 7.78
N GLY A 40 7.93 -11.64 8.89
CA GLY A 40 9.32 -11.19 8.96
C GLY A 40 10.21 -11.87 7.90
N GLY A 41 10.07 -13.19 7.73
CA GLY A 41 10.79 -13.92 6.68
C GLY A 41 10.41 -13.48 5.25
N GLN A 42 9.16 -13.08 5.01
CA GLN A 42 8.74 -12.52 3.72
C GLN A 42 9.31 -11.12 3.49
N MET A 43 9.38 -10.28 4.53
CA MET A 43 10.03 -8.96 4.47
C MET A 43 11.51 -9.09 4.11
N VAL A 44 12.25 -9.96 4.81
CA VAL A 44 13.67 -10.23 4.52
C VAL A 44 13.89 -10.65 3.07
N LYS A 45 13.00 -11.49 2.54
CA LYS A 45 13.09 -11.99 1.17
C LYS A 45 12.65 -11.00 0.09
N SER A 46 12.01 -9.89 0.44
CA SER A 46 11.29 -9.04 -0.54
C SER A 46 11.68 -7.58 -0.51
N ILE A 47 12.18 -7.08 0.61
CA ILE A 47 12.49 -5.68 0.87
C ILE A 47 14.00 -5.59 1.17
N PRO A 48 14.74 -4.63 0.62
CA PRO A 48 16.16 -4.45 0.93
C PRO A 48 16.43 -4.30 2.43
N GLU A 49 17.64 -4.64 2.86
CA GLU A 49 18.02 -4.67 4.28
C GLU A 49 18.00 -3.28 4.94
N GLY A 50 18.38 -2.23 4.23
CA GLY A 50 18.39 -0.86 4.75
C GLY A 50 17.06 -0.12 4.70
N THR A 51 16.01 -0.72 4.13
CA THR A 51 14.73 -0.04 3.94
C THR A 51 13.89 -0.07 5.23
N PRO A 52 13.51 1.09 5.79
CA PRO A 52 12.59 1.13 6.93
C PRO A 52 11.20 0.64 6.53
N ILE A 53 10.46 0.05 7.47
CA ILE A 53 9.13 -0.52 7.21
C ILE A 53 8.14 0.01 8.25
N ALA A 54 7.06 0.62 7.79
CA ALA A 54 5.94 1.01 8.62
C ALA A 54 4.98 -0.17 8.85
N ILE A 55 4.56 -0.37 10.09
CA ILE A 55 3.67 -1.49 10.47
C ILE A 55 2.38 -0.94 11.03
N ASP A 56 1.28 -1.27 10.35
CA ASP A 56 -0.08 -0.92 10.75
C ASP A 56 -0.83 -2.18 11.18
N ILE A 57 -1.47 -2.13 12.33
CA ILE A 57 -2.22 -3.27 12.88
C ILE A 57 -3.73 -2.99 12.91
N ARG A 58 -4.24 -2.01 12.17
CA ARG A 58 -5.66 -1.62 12.17
C ARG A 58 -6.63 -2.76 11.91
N TYR A 59 -6.24 -3.76 11.12
CA TYR A 59 -7.08 -4.92 10.85
C TYR A 59 -6.81 -6.08 11.82
N PHE A 60 -5.74 -6.01 12.60
CA PHE A 60 -5.37 -7.04 13.55
C PHE A 60 -6.01 -6.77 14.92
N MET A 61 -7.04 -7.54 15.26
CA MET A 61 -7.81 -7.42 16.51
C MET A 61 -8.33 -5.99 16.77
N PRO A 62 -9.03 -5.35 15.81
CA PRO A 62 -9.36 -3.91 15.84
C PRO A 62 -10.13 -3.46 17.09
N THR A 63 -10.88 -4.37 17.72
CA THR A 63 -11.68 -4.08 18.92
C THR A 63 -10.90 -4.22 20.23
N TYR A 64 -9.69 -4.79 20.19
CA TYR A 64 -8.88 -5.01 21.39
C TYR A 64 -8.50 -3.68 22.05
N ALA A 65 -8.66 -3.59 23.37
CA ALA A 65 -8.48 -2.31 24.07
C ALA A 65 -7.04 -1.78 24.02
N LYS A 66 -6.06 -2.69 24.07
CA LYS A 66 -4.63 -2.39 24.21
C LYS A 66 -3.89 -2.47 22.87
N GLN A 67 -4.44 -1.83 21.84
CA GLN A 67 -3.90 -1.84 20.48
C GLN A 67 -2.44 -1.36 20.44
N ALA A 68 -2.06 -0.29 21.15
CA ALA A 68 -0.67 0.19 21.15
C ALA A 68 0.31 -0.80 21.82
N GLN A 69 -0.12 -1.60 22.82
CA GLN A 69 0.71 -2.67 23.39
C GLN A 69 0.93 -3.83 22.40
N VAL A 70 -0.12 -4.18 21.65
CA VAL A 70 -0.03 -5.20 20.59
C VAL A 70 0.91 -4.71 19.48
N LEU A 71 0.75 -3.46 19.03
CA LEU A 71 1.63 -2.85 18.03
C LEU A 71 3.09 -2.86 18.50
N THR A 72 3.34 -2.46 19.74
CA THR A 72 4.68 -2.49 20.35
C THR A 72 5.30 -3.88 20.29
N SER A 73 4.53 -4.91 20.66
CA SER A 73 5.00 -6.31 20.69
C SER A 73 5.32 -6.83 19.29
N ILE A 74 4.44 -6.55 18.32
CA ILE A 74 4.63 -6.94 16.91
C ILE A 74 5.85 -6.23 16.33
N CYS A 75 5.95 -4.91 16.50
CA CYS A 75 7.05 -4.10 15.96
C CYS A 75 8.41 -4.51 16.54
N LYS A 76 8.52 -4.71 17.86
CA LYS A 76 9.78 -5.20 18.48
C LYS A 76 10.22 -6.55 17.91
N ARG A 77 9.26 -7.46 17.72
CA ARG A 77 9.53 -8.79 17.18
C ARG A 77 9.96 -8.73 15.71
N LEU A 78 9.26 -7.93 14.89
CA LEU A 78 9.65 -7.73 13.49
C LEU A 78 11.02 -7.06 13.39
N SER A 79 11.32 -6.08 14.24
CA SER A 79 12.65 -5.44 14.26
C SER A 79 13.74 -6.46 14.57
N THR A 80 13.53 -7.31 15.59
CA THR A 80 14.47 -8.40 15.94
C THR A 80 14.64 -9.40 14.79
N LEU A 81 13.55 -9.83 14.16
CA LEU A 81 13.58 -10.85 13.10
C LEU A 81 14.21 -10.35 11.80
N THR A 82 14.09 -9.05 11.52
CA THR A 82 14.44 -8.48 10.23
C THR A 82 15.72 -7.66 10.26
N GLY A 83 16.19 -7.23 11.44
CA GLY A 83 17.30 -6.28 11.59
C GLY A 83 17.00 -4.87 11.07
N ARG A 84 15.73 -4.58 10.72
CA ARG A 84 15.31 -3.32 10.09
C ARG A 84 14.76 -2.34 11.13
N GLN A 85 14.80 -1.06 10.77
CA GLN A 85 14.00 -0.03 11.44
C GLN A 85 12.53 -0.29 11.17
N ILE A 86 11.78 -0.57 12.24
CA ILE A 86 10.32 -0.71 12.19
C ILE A 86 9.69 0.57 12.72
N ILE A 87 8.78 1.15 11.93
CA ILE A 87 8.06 2.39 12.23
C ILE A 87 6.63 2.03 12.64
N PRO A 88 6.23 2.19 13.91
CA PRO A 88 4.86 1.91 14.32
C PRO A 88 3.88 2.92 13.69
N VAL A 89 2.78 2.41 13.14
CA VAL A 89 1.67 3.24 12.65
C VAL A 89 0.62 3.37 13.75
N ILE A 90 0.47 4.58 14.25
CA ILE A 90 -0.57 4.99 15.20
C ILE A 90 -1.85 5.27 14.41
N THR A 91 -2.94 4.70 14.89
CA THR A 91 -4.29 4.86 14.32
C THR A 91 -5.18 5.72 15.21
N GLU A 92 -6.28 6.17 14.66
CA GLU A 92 -7.34 6.93 15.34
C GLU A 92 -7.87 6.15 16.55
N ALA A 93 -7.96 4.82 16.46
CA ALA A 93 -8.39 3.96 17.56
C ALA A 93 -7.42 3.99 18.75
N MET A 94 -6.11 4.11 18.50
CA MET A 94 -5.09 4.25 19.55
C MET A 94 -5.10 5.67 20.14
N VAL A 95 -5.34 6.68 19.31
CA VAL A 95 -5.49 8.08 19.76
C VAL A 95 -6.70 8.22 20.68
N ALA A 96 -7.80 7.53 20.39
CA ALA A 96 -8.98 7.48 21.26
C ALA A 96 -8.74 6.76 22.61
N ARG A 97 -7.64 6.01 22.74
CA ARG A 97 -7.25 5.26 23.94
C ARG A 97 -5.75 5.42 24.22
N PRO A 98 -5.30 6.63 24.59
CA PRO A 98 -3.88 6.98 24.54
C PRO A 98 -3.05 6.44 25.71
N ALA A 99 -3.66 5.68 26.65
CA ALA A 99 -3.01 5.21 27.88
C ALA A 99 -1.71 4.44 27.64
N ASP A 100 -1.62 3.72 26.52
CA ASP A 100 -0.47 2.88 26.15
C ASP A 100 0.50 3.59 25.17
N LEU A 101 0.16 4.79 24.67
CA LEU A 101 1.03 5.54 23.75
C LEU A 101 2.36 5.97 24.38
N PRO A 102 2.45 6.36 25.67
CA PRO A 102 3.74 6.70 26.28
C PRO A 102 4.75 5.56 26.28
N ASP A 103 4.31 4.31 26.42
CA ASP A 103 5.22 3.16 26.38
C ASP A 103 5.65 2.82 24.95
N LEU A 104 4.74 3.01 23.98
CA LEU A 104 5.09 2.97 22.56
C LEU A 104 6.13 4.06 22.21
N ALA A 105 5.97 5.29 22.73
CA ALA A 105 6.84 6.43 22.50
C ALA A 105 8.29 6.21 22.99
N LYS A 106 8.46 5.48 24.09
CA LYS A 106 9.77 5.10 24.64
C LYS A 106 10.43 3.97 23.84
N ALA A 107 9.66 3.18 23.09
CA ALA A 107 10.14 1.96 22.46
C ALA A 107 10.65 2.15 21.02
N PHE A 108 10.31 3.25 20.35
CA PHE A 108 10.64 3.49 18.94
C PHE A 108 11.01 4.95 18.69
N GLU A 109 11.83 5.22 17.67
CA GLU A 109 12.30 6.58 17.39
C GLU A 109 11.43 7.35 16.40
N VAL A 110 10.76 6.68 15.48
CA VAL A 110 10.00 7.29 14.39
C VAL A 110 8.60 6.67 14.33
N PHE A 111 7.59 7.47 14.06
CA PHE A 111 6.18 7.06 14.04
C PHE A 111 5.44 7.63 12.83
N VAL A 112 4.42 6.92 12.38
CA VAL A 112 3.42 7.45 11.46
C VAL A 112 2.09 7.55 12.20
N LEU A 113 1.44 8.71 12.18
CA LEU A 113 0.02 8.84 12.52
C LEU A 113 -0.77 8.76 11.21
N ARG A 114 -1.52 7.67 11.01
CA ARG A 114 -2.36 7.46 9.83
C ARG A 114 -3.80 7.82 10.16
N ILE A 115 -4.39 8.68 9.35
CA ILE A 115 -5.73 9.24 9.53
C ILE A 115 -6.55 8.97 8.27
N GLN A 116 -7.57 8.12 8.37
CA GLN A 116 -8.54 7.84 7.32
C GLN A 116 -9.61 8.92 7.27
N THR A 117 -9.65 9.68 6.18
CA THR A 117 -10.50 10.88 6.07
C THR A 117 -12.01 10.57 6.06
N HIS A 118 -12.42 9.32 5.82
CA HIS A 118 -13.84 8.94 5.82
C HIS A 118 -14.43 8.76 7.23
N GLY A 119 -13.58 8.61 8.24
CA GLY A 119 -14.00 8.31 9.62
C GLY A 119 -13.96 9.51 10.56
N VAL A 120 -13.48 10.65 10.08
CA VAL A 120 -13.13 11.82 10.91
C VAL A 120 -13.41 13.10 10.13
N THR A 121 -13.43 14.25 10.80
CA THR A 121 -13.45 15.58 10.20
C THR A 121 -12.05 16.19 10.17
N SER A 122 -11.83 17.19 9.31
CA SER A 122 -10.49 17.78 9.10
C SER A 122 -9.93 18.44 10.35
N ASP A 123 -10.76 19.11 11.15
CA ASP A 123 -10.38 19.75 12.42
C ASP A 123 -9.82 18.76 13.45
N GLN A 124 -10.21 17.49 13.39
CA GLN A 124 -9.69 16.45 14.29
C GLN A 124 -8.22 16.10 14.04
N VAL A 125 -7.65 16.43 12.87
CA VAL A 125 -6.26 16.11 12.53
C VAL A 125 -5.29 16.73 13.54
N LYS A 126 -5.45 18.02 13.86
CA LYS A 126 -4.59 18.70 14.85
C LYS A 126 -4.77 18.11 16.24
N ASP A 127 -5.99 17.72 16.60
CA ASP A 127 -6.26 17.15 17.92
C ASP A 127 -5.65 15.76 18.07
N PHE A 128 -5.67 14.94 17.03
CA PHE A 128 -4.95 13.67 17.04
C PHE A 128 -3.44 13.87 17.21
N VAL A 129 -2.86 14.85 16.49
CA VAL A 129 -1.44 15.20 16.69
C VAL A 129 -1.18 15.67 18.12
N LYS A 130 -2.04 16.51 18.71
CA LYS A 130 -1.89 16.96 20.11
C LYS A 130 -1.89 15.79 21.09
N VAL A 131 -2.78 14.80 20.90
CA VAL A 131 -2.82 13.62 21.77
C VAL A 131 -1.54 12.80 21.64
N VAL A 132 -1.07 12.54 20.42
CA VAL A 132 0.18 11.79 20.17
C VAL A 132 1.39 12.51 20.75
N VAL A 133 1.46 13.84 20.60
CA VAL A 133 2.53 14.66 21.19
C VAL A 133 2.44 14.69 22.71
N GLY A 134 1.24 14.81 23.27
CA GLY A 134 1.00 14.75 24.71
C GLY A 134 1.38 13.42 25.34
N ALA A 135 1.38 12.33 24.55
CA ALA A 135 1.88 11.02 24.96
C ALA A 135 3.42 10.89 24.91
N GLY A 136 4.16 11.94 24.53
CA GLY A 136 5.63 11.97 24.54
C GLY A 136 6.30 11.73 23.18
N ILE A 137 5.54 11.71 22.08
CA ILE A 137 6.09 11.58 20.72
C ILE A 137 6.31 12.97 20.13
N ALA A 138 7.57 13.39 20.03
CA ALA A 138 7.90 14.70 19.47
C ALA A 138 7.45 14.84 18.00
N LYS A 139 7.05 16.05 17.59
CA LYS A 139 6.65 16.34 16.20
C LYS A 139 7.73 16.00 15.17
N SER A 140 9.01 16.17 15.53
CA SER A 140 10.16 15.80 14.70
C SER A 140 10.33 14.30 14.48
N ARG A 141 9.66 13.47 15.29
CA ARG A 141 9.65 12.01 15.22
C ARG A 141 8.35 11.46 14.63
N LEU A 142 7.42 12.33 14.26
CA LEU A 142 6.08 11.97 13.81
C LEU A 142 5.88 12.36 12.35
N HIS A 143 5.41 11.43 11.53
CA HIS A 143 4.94 11.66 10.18
C HIS A 143 3.41 11.56 10.15
N VAL A 144 2.73 12.46 9.43
CA VAL A 144 1.27 12.44 9.31
C VAL A 144 0.89 11.90 7.94
N LEU A 145 0.14 10.79 7.91
CA LEU A 145 -0.40 10.17 6.71
C LEU A 145 -1.91 10.42 6.63
N VAL A 146 -2.31 11.33 5.74
CA VAL A 146 -3.72 11.59 5.41
C VAL A 146 -4.15 10.58 4.35
N ASP A 147 -5.07 9.69 4.68
CA ASP A 147 -5.44 8.54 3.87
C ASP A 147 -6.90 8.63 3.43
N GLN A 148 -7.14 8.86 2.14
CA GLN A 148 -8.48 8.91 1.55
C GLN A 148 -9.08 7.52 1.32
N PHE A 149 -8.35 6.45 1.66
CA PHE A 149 -8.79 5.06 1.48
C PHE A 149 -9.21 4.80 0.02
N SER A 150 -10.40 4.23 -0.21
CA SER A 150 -10.88 3.91 -1.55
C SER A 150 -11.56 5.13 -2.19
N ILE A 151 -10.98 5.63 -3.26
CA ILE A 151 -11.48 6.76 -4.07
C ILE A 151 -11.78 6.32 -5.52
N VAL A 152 -12.13 5.04 -5.70
CA VAL A 152 -12.48 4.45 -7.01
C VAL A 152 -13.62 5.24 -7.64
N GLY A 153 -13.39 5.74 -8.86
CA GLY A 153 -14.41 6.43 -9.66
C GLY A 153 -14.73 7.86 -9.21
N VAL A 154 -14.01 8.38 -8.21
CA VAL A 154 -14.13 9.80 -7.81
C VAL A 154 -13.42 10.67 -8.85
N ASN A 155 -13.99 11.83 -9.17
CA ASN A 155 -13.37 12.81 -10.06
C ASN A 155 -12.08 13.39 -9.41
N PRO A 156 -10.92 13.43 -10.08
CA PRO A 156 -9.67 13.85 -9.43
C PRO A 156 -9.64 15.28 -8.85
N PRO A 157 -10.15 16.33 -9.53
CA PRO A 157 -10.33 17.65 -8.91
C PRO A 157 -11.16 17.64 -7.63
N ALA A 158 -12.28 16.91 -7.61
CA ALA A 158 -13.11 16.79 -6.40
C ALA A 158 -12.37 16.04 -5.27
N CYS A 159 -11.61 15.00 -5.62
CA CYS A 159 -10.76 14.27 -4.69
C CYS A 159 -9.66 15.16 -4.07
N ALA A 160 -9.00 15.99 -4.89
CA ALA A 160 -8.02 16.97 -4.44
C ALA A 160 -8.62 18.02 -3.50
N ALA A 161 -9.80 18.57 -3.85
CA ALA A 161 -10.51 19.53 -3.01
C ALA A 161 -10.91 18.92 -1.66
N ALA A 162 -11.38 17.66 -1.65
CA ALA A 162 -11.73 16.96 -0.43
C ALA A 162 -10.51 16.70 0.49
N ALA A 163 -9.33 16.43 -0.08
CA ALA A 163 -8.08 16.24 0.68
C ALA A 163 -7.53 17.56 1.26
N GLN A 164 -7.80 18.69 0.61
CA GLN A 164 -7.13 19.97 0.90
C GLN A 164 -7.25 20.38 2.37
N GLN A 165 -8.47 20.36 2.92
CA GLN A 165 -8.72 20.71 4.33
C GLN A 165 -7.95 19.82 5.34
N TYR A 166 -7.76 18.53 5.03
CA TYR A 166 -7.00 17.63 5.90
C TYR A 166 -5.50 17.92 5.80
N LEU A 167 -5.01 18.27 4.60
CA LEU A 167 -3.62 18.66 4.40
C LEU A 167 -3.31 20.00 5.05
N ASP A 168 -4.21 20.97 4.99
CA ASP A 168 -4.07 22.26 5.67
C ASP A 168 -3.85 22.06 7.18
N GLU A 169 -4.69 21.20 7.79
CA GLU A 169 -4.58 20.86 9.21
C GLU A 169 -3.32 20.06 9.54
N ALA A 170 -2.95 19.08 8.70
CA ALA A 170 -1.75 18.25 8.87
C ALA A 170 -0.44 19.06 8.73
N LEU A 171 -0.37 19.96 7.74
CA LEU A 171 0.78 20.84 7.54
C LEU A 171 0.91 21.85 8.67
N ALA A 172 -0.20 22.46 9.09
CA ALA A 172 -0.24 23.38 10.22
C ALA A 172 0.13 22.69 11.55
N ALA A 173 -0.02 21.37 11.65
CA ALA A 173 0.43 20.61 12.82
C ALA A 173 1.97 20.60 12.97
N GLY A 174 2.74 20.79 11.88
CA GLY A 174 4.19 20.96 11.91
C GLY A 174 4.97 19.69 12.29
N CYS A 175 4.47 18.53 11.87
CA CYS A 175 5.15 17.24 12.04
C CYS A 175 6.28 17.05 11.01
N SER A 176 7.10 16.01 11.16
CA SER A 176 8.29 15.78 10.33
C SER A 176 7.99 15.70 8.84
N SER A 177 6.85 15.12 8.45
CA SER A 177 6.33 15.19 7.08
C SER A 177 4.82 15.00 7.04
N THR A 178 4.23 15.36 5.91
CA THR A 178 2.83 15.09 5.58
C THR A 178 2.77 14.30 4.28
N THR A 179 2.02 13.22 4.27
CA THR A 179 1.83 12.33 3.12
C THR A 179 0.34 12.22 2.79
N LEU A 180 -0.02 12.26 1.51
CA LEU A 180 -1.37 11.97 1.03
C LEU A 180 -1.41 10.56 0.45
N ALA A 181 -2.34 9.73 0.95
CA ALA A 181 -2.63 8.40 0.44
C ALA A 181 -4.04 8.30 -0.15
N GLY A 182 -4.20 7.45 -1.17
CA GLY A 182 -5.48 7.03 -1.70
C GLY A 182 -5.34 5.80 -2.59
N GLY A 183 -6.43 5.10 -2.85
CA GLY A 183 -6.46 3.96 -3.77
C GLY A 183 -7.66 4.01 -4.70
N SER A 184 -7.41 4.12 -6.01
CA SER A 184 -8.47 4.12 -7.03
C SER A 184 -8.54 2.84 -7.87
N PHE A 185 -7.69 1.84 -7.63
CA PHE A 185 -7.85 0.54 -8.30
C PHE A 185 -9.12 -0.15 -7.79
N PRO A 186 -10.00 -0.68 -8.65
CA PRO A 186 -11.26 -1.31 -8.21
C PRO A 186 -11.01 -2.59 -7.43
N LEU A 187 -11.90 -2.87 -6.45
CA LEU A 187 -11.83 -4.07 -5.60
C LEU A 187 -11.73 -5.37 -6.42
N ASN A 188 -12.47 -5.43 -7.52
CA ASN A 188 -12.44 -6.53 -8.46
C ASN A 188 -12.60 -6.02 -9.91
N LEU A 189 -12.42 -6.93 -10.86
CA LEU A 189 -12.59 -6.65 -12.30
C LEU A 189 -13.95 -7.16 -12.83
N VAL A 190 -14.92 -7.40 -11.95
CA VAL A 190 -16.28 -7.81 -12.34
C VAL A 190 -16.93 -6.68 -13.14
N GLY A 191 -17.74 -7.03 -14.14
CA GLY A 191 -18.37 -6.07 -15.04
C GLY A 191 -17.46 -5.52 -16.15
N ARG A 192 -16.13 -5.70 -16.07
CA ARG A 192 -15.20 -5.33 -17.15
C ARG A 192 -15.09 -6.47 -18.17
N LYS A 193 -15.37 -6.16 -19.44
CA LYS A 193 -15.23 -7.11 -20.55
C LYS A 193 -13.77 -7.47 -20.79
N GLN A 194 -13.50 -8.56 -21.52
CA GLN A 194 -12.15 -8.85 -22.01
C GLN A 194 -11.70 -7.74 -22.97
N GLY A 195 -10.40 -7.49 -23.04
CA GLY A 195 -9.81 -6.43 -23.87
C GLY A 195 -8.99 -5.43 -23.07
N LEU A 196 -8.81 -4.26 -23.68
CA LEU A 196 -8.01 -3.14 -23.18
C LEU A 196 -8.92 -2.11 -22.51
N HIS A 197 -8.56 -1.67 -21.30
CA HIS A 197 -9.30 -0.64 -20.56
C HIS A 197 -8.33 0.27 -19.84
N ASP A 198 -8.67 1.55 -19.73
CA ASP A 198 -7.99 2.44 -18.79
C ASP A 198 -8.76 2.53 -17.48
N ILE A 199 -8.02 2.49 -16.38
CA ILE A 199 -8.52 2.72 -15.03
C ILE A 199 -7.79 3.94 -14.50
N GLU A 200 -8.51 5.00 -14.16
CA GLU A 200 -7.91 6.24 -13.69
C GLU A 200 -7.18 6.07 -12.33
N ARG A 201 -5.94 6.58 -12.24
CA ARG A 201 -5.20 6.76 -10.98
C ARG A 201 -5.61 8.07 -10.35
N VAL A 202 -6.71 8.04 -9.60
CA VAL A 202 -7.35 9.25 -9.05
C VAL A 202 -6.42 9.86 -8.00
N GLU A 203 -5.82 9.03 -7.14
CA GLU A 203 -4.86 9.47 -6.11
C GLU A 203 -3.68 10.21 -6.72
N TRP A 204 -3.13 9.68 -7.83
CA TRP A 204 -1.98 10.25 -8.51
C TRP A 204 -2.30 11.63 -9.10
N LYS A 205 -3.44 11.74 -9.80
CA LYS A 205 -3.89 13.00 -10.39
C LYS A 205 -4.25 14.05 -9.33
N ALA A 206 -4.91 13.63 -8.25
CA ALA A 206 -5.26 14.52 -7.14
C ALA A 206 -4.01 15.05 -6.43
N TRP A 207 -3.05 14.17 -6.13
CA TRP A 207 -1.77 14.56 -5.52
C TRP A 207 -0.98 15.53 -6.42
N LYS A 208 -0.80 15.22 -7.72
CA LYS A 208 -0.16 16.12 -8.70
C LYS A 208 -0.80 17.51 -8.75
N THR A 209 -2.13 17.56 -8.66
CA THR A 209 -2.89 18.83 -8.66
C THR A 209 -2.61 19.66 -7.39
N LEU A 210 -2.45 19.00 -6.24
CA LEU A 210 -2.16 19.66 -4.97
C LEU A 210 -0.71 20.16 -4.92
N VAL A 211 0.27 19.30 -5.20
CA VAL A 211 1.70 19.64 -5.08
C VAL A 211 2.17 20.67 -6.10
N ALA A 212 1.42 20.88 -7.18
CA ALA A 212 1.66 22.00 -8.10
C ALA A 212 1.44 23.37 -7.44
N LYS A 213 0.73 23.44 -6.31
CA LYS A 213 0.58 24.67 -5.52
C LYS A 213 1.72 24.77 -4.49
N PRO A 214 2.38 25.93 -4.33
CA PRO A 214 3.52 26.08 -3.40
C PRO A 214 3.24 25.63 -1.95
N ALA A 215 2.02 25.84 -1.46
CA ALA A 215 1.61 25.46 -0.10
C ALA A 215 1.69 23.94 0.17
N TYR A 216 1.55 23.10 -0.86
CA TYR A 216 1.57 21.64 -0.73
C TYR A 216 2.78 20.99 -1.39
N ALA A 217 3.76 21.77 -1.87
CA ALA A 217 4.91 21.26 -2.63
C ALA A 217 5.76 20.21 -1.88
N LYS A 218 5.65 20.15 -0.55
CA LYS A 218 6.35 19.17 0.31
C LYS A 218 5.48 17.98 0.71
N VAL A 219 4.23 17.90 0.26
CA VAL A 219 3.34 16.77 0.57
C VAL A 219 3.79 15.55 -0.21
N LEU A 220 4.14 14.48 0.50
CA LEU A 220 4.59 13.23 -0.09
C LEU A 220 3.42 12.42 -0.66
N PHE A 221 3.71 11.55 -1.62
CA PHE A 221 2.73 10.64 -2.21
C PHE A 221 2.73 9.27 -1.53
N SER A 222 1.57 8.64 -1.46
CA SER A 222 1.40 7.24 -1.11
C SER A 222 0.16 6.68 -1.81
N ASP A 223 0.15 5.37 -2.08
CA ASP A 223 -1.02 4.68 -2.62
C ASP A 223 -1.05 3.20 -2.21
N TYR A 224 -2.04 2.47 -2.72
CA TYR A 224 -2.22 1.03 -2.48
C TYR A 224 -1.72 0.20 -3.67
N THR A 225 -0.75 0.73 -4.43
CA THR A 225 -0.10 0.11 -5.58
C THR A 225 -1.09 -0.28 -6.68
N VAL A 226 -1.27 -1.57 -6.91
CA VAL A 226 -2.14 -2.15 -7.94
C VAL A 226 -3.39 -2.80 -7.34
N SER A 227 -3.72 -2.47 -6.09
CA SER A 227 -4.82 -3.03 -5.30
C SER A 227 -5.80 -1.97 -4.79
N ASN A 228 -7.00 -2.42 -4.42
CA ASN A 228 -7.91 -1.61 -3.64
C ASN A 228 -7.53 -1.71 -2.15
N PRO A 229 -7.70 -0.63 -1.37
CA PRO A 229 -7.42 -0.64 0.07
C PRO A 229 -8.45 -1.40 0.90
N ALA A 230 -9.66 -1.63 0.38
CA ALA A 230 -10.64 -2.43 1.09
C ALA A 230 -10.16 -3.88 1.21
N PRO A 231 -10.35 -4.51 2.38
CA PRO A 231 -10.00 -5.92 2.56
C PRO A 231 -10.72 -6.77 1.52
N ALA A 232 -9.99 -7.76 1.00
CA ALA A 232 -10.60 -8.71 0.08
C ALA A 232 -11.76 -9.42 0.79
N PRO A 233 -12.91 -9.63 0.11
CA PRO A 233 -14.02 -10.37 0.69
C PRO A 233 -13.56 -11.78 1.08
N ASP A 234 -14.08 -12.28 2.21
CA ASP A 234 -13.80 -13.64 2.72
C ASP A 234 -14.49 -14.69 1.84
N ILE A 235 -13.88 -14.94 0.69
CA ILE A 235 -14.32 -15.91 -0.30
C ILE A 235 -13.24 -16.97 -0.38
N ASP A 236 -13.67 -18.23 -0.38
CA ASP A 236 -12.79 -19.38 -0.56
C ASP A 236 -11.97 -19.23 -1.88
N PRO A 237 -10.63 -19.19 -1.82
CA PRO A 237 -9.78 -19.11 -3.02
C PRO A 237 -10.02 -20.27 -4.02
N THR A 238 -10.48 -21.44 -3.55
CA THR A 238 -10.82 -22.58 -4.40
C THR A 238 -12.11 -22.34 -5.21
N MET A 239 -12.94 -21.38 -4.78
CA MET A 239 -14.16 -20.98 -5.48
C MET A 239 -13.93 -19.77 -6.41
N MET A 240 -12.83 -19.04 -6.25
CA MET A 240 -12.50 -17.90 -7.11
C MET A 240 -11.98 -18.35 -8.49
N ASN A 241 -12.50 -17.77 -9.57
CA ASN A 241 -11.90 -17.85 -10.90
C ASN A 241 -11.47 -16.45 -11.38
N PRO A 242 -10.34 -15.91 -10.87
CA PRO A 242 -9.90 -14.59 -11.26
C PRO A 242 -9.59 -14.55 -12.76
N SER A 243 -9.84 -13.40 -13.38
CA SER A 243 -9.42 -13.20 -14.76
C SER A 243 -7.91 -13.07 -14.87
N VAL A 244 -7.33 -13.62 -15.94
CA VAL A 244 -5.95 -13.31 -16.32
C VAL A 244 -5.90 -11.85 -16.72
N ALA A 245 -5.06 -11.05 -16.06
CA ALA A 245 -4.98 -9.62 -16.32
C ALA A 245 -3.59 -9.04 -16.00
N ILE A 246 -3.18 -8.06 -16.81
CA ILE A 246 -2.02 -7.20 -16.57
C ILE A 246 -2.55 -5.83 -16.12
N ARG A 247 -2.02 -5.33 -15.00
CA ARG A 247 -2.34 -4.01 -14.43
C ARG A 247 -1.12 -3.12 -14.60
N TYR A 248 -0.99 -2.49 -15.76
CA TYR A 248 0.21 -1.75 -16.12
C TYR A 248 0.05 -0.29 -15.72
N ALA A 249 0.88 0.25 -14.84
CA ALA A 249 0.76 1.64 -14.39
C ALA A 249 1.30 2.61 -15.46
N SER A 250 0.71 3.80 -15.52
CA SER A 250 1.16 4.90 -16.38
C SER A 250 0.83 6.23 -15.70
N ASP A 251 1.13 7.36 -16.34
CA ASP A 251 0.88 8.70 -15.79
C ASP A 251 -0.63 8.98 -15.76
N GLY A 252 -1.23 8.82 -14.58
CA GLY A 252 -2.65 9.10 -14.35
C GLY A 252 -3.61 7.93 -14.62
N PHE A 253 -3.15 6.76 -15.04
CA PHE A 253 -4.02 5.59 -15.22
C PHE A 253 -3.25 4.27 -15.11
N TRP A 254 -3.98 3.17 -14.97
CA TRP A 254 -3.49 1.84 -15.28
C TRP A 254 -4.08 1.39 -16.62
N ARG A 255 -3.22 0.95 -17.55
CA ARG A 255 -3.62 0.22 -18.74
C ARG A 255 -3.90 -1.23 -18.33
N LEU A 256 -5.18 -1.59 -18.28
CA LEU A 256 -5.64 -2.93 -17.95
C LEU A 256 -5.78 -3.76 -19.23
N PHE A 257 -4.94 -4.79 -19.35
CA PHE A 257 -5.14 -5.85 -20.33
C PHE A 257 -5.84 -7.00 -19.63
N LYS A 258 -7.04 -7.37 -20.09
CA LYS A 258 -7.87 -8.38 -19.42
C LYS A 258 -8.28 -9.48 -20.39
N ALA A 259 -7.99 -10.72 -20.02
CA ALA A 259 -8.50 -11.91 -20.71
C ALA A 259 -9.62 -12.58 -19.88
N GLY A 260 -9.92 -13.83 -20.21
CA GLY A 260 -10.93 -14.66 -19.56
C GLY A 260 -10.48 -15.19 -18.18
N GLY A 261 -11.28 -16.10 -17.63
CA GLY A 261 -10.99 -16.76 -16.37
C GLY A 261 -9.70 -17.59 -16.43
N PHE A 262 -9.01 -17.67 -15.30
CA PHE A 262 -7.81 -18.49 -15.11
C PHE A 262 -8.13 -19.99 -15.15
N LYS A 263 -9.13 -20.43 -14.38
CA LYS A 263 -9.59 -21.83 -14.33
C LYS A 263 -10.32 -22.18 -15.63
N LYS A 264 -9.86 -23.26 -16.28
CA LYS A 264 -10.36 -23.75 -17.57
C LYS A 264 -10.33 -22.67 -18.68
N GLY A 265 -9.45 -21.68 -18.53
CA GLY A 265 -9.23 -20.66 -19.53
C GLY A 265 -8.54 -21.20 -20.78
N LYS A 266 -8.55 -20.40 -21.86
CA LYS A 266 -7.74 -20.69 -23.05
C LYS A 266 -6.25 -20.76 -22.68
N GLN A 267 -5.50 -21.60 -23.40
CA GLN A 267 -4.04 -21.62 -23.33
C GLN A 267 -3.47 -20.26 -23.74
N ASP A 268 -2.27 -19.95 -23.25
CA ASP A 268 -1.49 -18.76 -23.62
C ASP A 268 -2.16 -17.40 -23.42
N GLN A 269 -3.25 -17.31 -22.64
CA GLN A 269 -3.92 -16.03 -22.37
C GLN A 269 -2.94 -14.97 -21.87
N TYR A 270 -2.12 -15.30 -20.87
CA TYR A 270 -1.17 -14.34 -20.30
C TYR A 270 -0.07 -13.96 -21.29
N LYS A 271 0.47 -14.93 -22.04
CA LYS A 271 1.44 -14.69 -23.12
C LYS A 271 0.88 -13.71 -24.15
N ASN A 272 -0.35 -13.92 -24.60
CA ASN A 272 -1.03 -13.04 -25.55
C ASN A 272 -1.23 -11.63 -24.98
N LEU A 273 -1.60 -11.51 -23.69
CA LEU A 273 -1.67 -10.19 -23.04
C LEU A 273 -0.28 -9.51 -22.99
N CYS A 274 0.80 -10.25 -22.76
CA CYS A 274 2.14 -9.69 -22.75
C CYS A 274 2.61 -9.25 -24.15
N ILE A 275 2.23 -9.98 -25.21
CA ILE A 275 2.45 -9.56 -26.60
C ILE A 275 1.72 -8.23 -26.86
N LEU A 276 0.45 -8.14 -26.43
CA LEU A 276 -0.33 -6.90 -26.57
C LEU A 276 0.29 -5.73 -25.80
N LEU A 277 0.73 -5.96 -24.56
CA LEU A 277 1.43 -4.94 -23.77
C LEU A 277 2.68 -4.44 -24.49
N LYS A 278 3.53 -5.34 -24.99
CA LYS A 278 4.77 -4.95 -25.68
C LYS A 278 4.55 -4.14 -26.96
N GLY A 279 3.41 -4.34 -27.62
CA GLY A 279 3.00 -3.54 -28.77
C GLY A 279 2.32 -2.22 -28.40
N ASP A 280 1.99 -2.00 -27.12
CA ASP A 280 1.34 -0.78 -26.63
C ASP A 280 2.42 0.27 -26.26
N PRO A 281 2.27 1.55 -26.69
CA PRO A 281 3.20 2.62 -26.34
C PRO A 281 3.41 2.84 -24.83
N VAL A 282 2.51 2.35 -23.97
CA VAL A 282 2.70 2.45 -22.51
C VAL A 282 3.84 1.56 -21.99
N TYR A 283 4.28 0.55 -22.74
CA TYR A 283 5.31 -0.38 -22.27
C TYR A 283 6.67 0.30 -22.14
N SER A 284 7.29 0.17 -20.97
CA SER A 284 8.50 0.88 -20.57
C SER A 284 9.77 0.11 -20.94
N GLY A 285 9.63 -1.10 -21.50
CA GLY A 285 10.74 -1.96 -21.93
C GLY A 285 11.22 -2.91 -20.82
N ALA A 286 11.79 -4.05 -21.23
CA ALA A 286 12.16 -5.15 -20.34
C ALA A 286 13.16 -4.75 -19.24
N ALA A 287 14.02 -3.77 -19.50
CA ALA A 287 15.02 -3.29 -18.55
C ALA A 287 14.44 -2.35 -17.48
N PHE A 288 13.19 -1.89 -17.62
CA PHE A 288 12.61 -0.87 -16.74
C PHE A 288 12.40 -1.39 -15.31
N SER A 289 11.79 -2.57 -15.17
CA SER A 289 11.57 -3.20 -13.87
C SER A 289 11.62 -4.71 -13.96
N PHE A 290 11.72 -5.39 -12.81
CA PHE A 290 11.59 -6.84 -12.76
C PHE A 290 10.24 -7.35 -13.33
N GLY A 291 9.16 -6.58 -13.16
CA GLY A 291 7.86 -6.90 -13.74
C GLY A 291 7.88 -6.82 -15.27
N ASP A 292 8.56 -5.81 -15.81
CA ASP A 292 8.69 -5.59 -17.25
C ASP A 292 9.51 -6.69 -17.95
N ASP A 293 10.60 -7.14 -17.31
CA ASP A 293 11.36 -8.32 -17.73
C ASP A 293 10.51 -9.59 -17.72
N CYS A 294 9.65 -9.76 -16.71
CA CYS A 294 8.71 -10.89 -16.66
C CYS A 294 7.68 -10.82 -17.81
N TYR A 295 7.14 -9.65 -18.12
CA TYR A 295 6.24 -9.49 -19.27
C TYR A 295 6.95 -9.81 -20.59
N ASP A 296 8.20 -9.37 -20.75
CA ASP A 296 9.00 -9.67 -21.93
C ASP A 296 9.19 -11.17 -22.13
N LYS A 297 9.68 -11.87 -21.11
CA LYS A 297 9.89 -13.33 -21.14
C LYS A 297 8.59 -14.10 -21.33
N ALA A 298 7.50 -13.67 -20.71
CA ALA A 298 6.18 -14.30 -20.90
C ALA A 298 5.66 -14.14 -22.34
N SER A 299 5.94 -13.02 -23.02
CA SER A 299 5.51 -12.77 -24.41
C SER A 299 6.10 -13.77 -25.41
N VAL A 300 7.32 -14.26 -25.15
CA VAL A 300 8.02 -15.25 -25.99
C VAL A 300 7.88 -16.68 -25.48
N GLY A 301 7.09 -16.91 -24.43
CA GLY A 301 6.84 -18.24 -23.87
C GLY A 301 7.94 -18.80 -22.97
N VAL A 302 8.93 -17.99 -22.58
CA VAL A 302 9.96 -18.38 -21.60
C VAL A 302 9.34 -18.54 -20.21
N LEU A 303 8.38 -17.68 -19.86
CA LEU A 303 7.52 -17.87 -18.70
C LEU A 303 6.17 -18.45 -19.14
N GLY A 304 5.65 -19.39 -18.35
CA GLY A 304 4.31 -19.93 -18.56
C GLY A 304 3.20 -18.91 -18.23
N ASN A 305 1.95 -19.37 -18.20
CA ASN A 305 0.77 -18.51 -17.99
C ASN A 305 0.75 -17.78 -16.62
N GLY A 306 1.64 -18.14 -15.69
CA GLY A 306 1.70 -17.57 -14.35
C GLY A 306 0.49 -17.92 -13.49
N ASN A 307 0.34 -17.19 -12.40
CA ASN A 307 -0.78 -17.33 -11.46
C ASN A 307 -1.15 -15.95 -10.88
N PRO A 308 -2.29 -15.83 -10.16
CA PRO A 308 -2.70 -14.54 -9.60
C PRO A 308 -1.63 -13.85 -8.76
N THR A 309 -0.78 -14.60 -8.03
CA THR A 309 0.32 -14.04 -7.25
C THR A 309 1.43 -13.48 -8.14
N SER A 310 1.85 -14.19 -9.20
CA SER A 310 2.90 -13.70 -10.10
C SER A 310 2.44 -12.46 -10.87
N TRP A 311 1.21 -12.43 -11.38
CA TRP A 311 0.69 -11.26 -12.10
C TRP A 311 0.61 -10.01 -11.23
N ARG A 312 0.21 -10.19 -9.96
CA ARG A 312 0.19 -9.10 -8.96
C ARG A 312 1.59 -8.61 -8.62
N ARG A 313 2.54 -9.54 -8.45
CA ARG A 313 3.96 -9.22 -8.22
C ARG A 313 4.53 -8.39 -9.38
N ASP A 314 4.30 -8.81 -10.62
CA ASP A 314 4.86 -8.15 -11.80
C ASP A 314 4.27 -6.75 -11.96
N ALA A 315 2.95 -6.62 -11.76
CA ALA A 315 2.26 -5.33 -11.78
C ALA A 315 2.74 -4.39 -10.65
N ALA A 316 2.89 -4.90 -9.43
CA ALA A 316 3.41 -4.12 -8.30
C ALA A 316 4.86 -3.70 -8.52
N SER A 317 5.69 -4.58 -9.10
CA SER A 317 7.08 -4.29 -9.45
C SER A 317 7.17 -3.12 -10.42
N HIS A 318 6.45 -3.18 -11.54
CA HIS A 318 6.40 -2.09 -12.50
C HIS A 318 5.87 -0.80 -11.85
N HIS A 319 4.77 -0.90 -11.11
CA HIS A 319 4.14 0.25 -10.47
C HIS A 319 5.07 0.97 -9.49
N LEU A 320 5.80 0.24 -8.63
CA LEU A 320 6.72 0.89 -7.68
C LEU A 320 7.82 1.67 -8.40
N VAL A 321 8.43 1.09 -9.44
CA VAL A 321 9.47 1.76 -10.23
C VAL A 321 8.90 2.96 -10.96
N PHE A 322 7.76 2.79 -11.62
CA PHE A 322 7.09 3.88 -12.35
C PHE A 322 6.77 5.06 -11.43
N THR A 323 6.10 4.80 -10.31
CA THR A 323 5.68 5.84 -9.36
C THR A 323 6.88 6.54 -8.72
N SER A 324 7.88 5.80 -8.22
CA SER A 324 9.05 6.40 -7.58
C SER A 324 9.91 7.21 -8.54
N SER A 325 10.04 6.79 -9.80
CA SER A 325 10.79 7.54 -10.82
C SER A 325 10.13 8.85 -11.28
N ALA A 326 8.85 9.04 -10.93
CA ALA A 326 8.03 10.17 -11.39
C ALA A 326 7.79 11.25 -10.32
N ILE A 327 8.38 11.09 -9.13
CA ILE A 327 8.27 12.01 -7.97
C ILE A 327 9.60 12.72 -7.75
#